data_AF-A0A3A1R7Q3-F1
#
_entry.id   AF-A0A3A1R7Q3-F1
#
_cell.length_a   1.000
_cell.length_b   1.000
_cell.length_c   1.000
_cell.angle_alpha   90.00
_cell.angle_beta   90.00
_cell.angle_gamma   90.00
#
_symmetry.space_group_name_H-M   'P 1'
#
loop_
_entity.id
_entity.type
_entity.pdbx_description
1 polymer ?
#
loop_
_entity_poly.entity_id
_entity_poly.type
_entity_poly.pdbx_seq_one_letter_code
_entity_poly.pdbx_strand_id
1 'polypeptide(L)'
;MLKLGDIGKSEGEIMEKHSIIKMVGFILFFAALLITWGFQEQQSSYREPHQAILAEDNDLVLIPSYIMNGKALYFFIKDGNNLGATMVDEGIFGWKAGMFTWSPIGNIEDLDEISGYQGHGDHLVYGLIRDGDENMITIDGQPADILNLEMLPQTVVKDNNLEGLSLWYFEKEEAGELKELNLVQRDTGEVLQVVDL
;
A
#
# COMPACT_ATOMS: atom_id res chain seq x y z
N MET A 1 80.41 6.87 19.21
CA MET A 1 79.24 6.25 19.86
C MET A 1 77.99 6.84 19.19
N LEU A 2 77.50 6.20 18.12
CA LEU A 2 76.33 6.68 17.35
C LEU A 2 75.07 6.02 17.94
N LYS A 3 74.09 6.85 18.35
CA LYS A 3 72.80 6.40 18.90
C LYS A 3 71.94 5.80 17.78
N LEU A 4 71.81 4.47 17.75
CA LEU A 4 70.68 3.80 17.10
C LEU A 4 69.47 3.90 18.05
N GLY A 5 68.55 4.82 17.80
CA GLY A 5 67.35 4.97 18.63
C GLY A 5 66.14 5.63 17.97
N ASP A 6 66.30 6.32 16.85
CA ASP A 6 65.22 7.17 16.28
C ASP A 6 64.47 6.57 15.09
N ILE A 7 64.91 5.45 14.52
CA ILE A 7 64.34 4.95 13.26
C ILE A 7 63.02 4.17 13.50
N GLY A 8 62.87 3.51 14.65
CA GLY A 8 61.69 2.67 14.95
C GLY A 8 60.43 3.43 15.40
N LYS A 9 60.56 4.68 15.88
CA LYS A 9 59.43 5.49 16.37
C LYS A 9 58.69 6.19 15.23
N SER A 10 59.40 6.49 14.13
CA SER A 10 58.88 7.14 12.93
C SER A 10 57.90 6.24 12.15
N GLU A 11 58.21 4.96 11.98
CA GLU A 11 57.38 4.06 11.15
C GLU A 11 56.04 3.71 11.81
N GLY A 12 56.00 3.54 13.13
CA GLY A 12 54.77 3.27 13.89
C GLY A 12 53.77 4.44 13.87
N GLU A 13 54.24 5.67 14.09
CA GLU A 13 53.38 6.87 14.02
C GLU A 13 52.85 7.13 12.61
N ILE A 14 53.66 6.85 11.58
CA ILE A 14 53.23 7.02 10.18
C ILE A 14 52.14 6.00 9.84
N MET A 15 52.27 4.74 10.30
CA MET A 15 51.28 3.68 10.07
C MET A 15 49.93 3.99 10.76
N GLU A 16 49.98 4.52 11.98
CA GLU A 16 48.80 4.92 12.75
C GLU A 16 48.08 6.12 12.10
N LYS A 17 48.82 7.13 11.63
CA LYS A 17 48.25 8.29 10.90
C LYS A 17 47.60 7.89 9.58
N HIS A 18 48.19 6.97 8.82
CA HIS A 18 47.58 6.44 7.60
C HIS A 18 46.31 5.64 7.87
N SER A 19 46.25 4.93 9.00
CA SER A 19 45.04 4.22 9.45
C SER A 19 43.93 5.20 9.83
N ILE A 20 44.25 6.27 10.57
CA ILE A 20 43.27 7.30 10.97
C ILE A 20 42.74 8.05 9.75
N ILE A 21 43.59 8.43 8.79
CA ILE A 21 43.14 9.12 7.56
C ILE A 21 42.20 8.23 6.74
N LYS A 22 42.50 6.94 6.60
CA LYS A 22 41.63 5.98 5.92
C LYS A 22 40.29 5.82 6.64
N MET A 23 40.30 5.75 7.97
CA MET A 23 39.09 5.67 8.78
C MET A 23 38.23 6.93 8.65
N VAL A 24 38.82 8.13 8.73
CA VAL A 24 38.12 9.40 8.52
C VAL A 24 37.54 9.48 7.11
N GLY A 25 38.32 9.09 6.09
CA GLY A 25 37.84 9.03 4.71
C GLY A 25 36.66 8.07 4.54
N PHE A 26 36.70 6.90 5.20
CA PHE A 26 35.61 5.94 5.19
C PHE A 26 34.35 6.48 5.90
N ILE A 27 34.51 7.14 7.05
CA ILE A 27 33.40 7.78 7.77
C ILE A 27 32.75 8.87 6.89
N LEU A 28 33.55 9.72 6.25
CA LEU A 28 33.04 10.77 5.36
C LEU A 28 32.31 10.18 4.14
N PHE A 29 32.84 9.09 3.57
CA PHE A 29 32.19 8.37 2.48
C PHE A 29 30.83 7.80 2.90
N PHE A 30 30.76 7.12 4.06
CA PHE A 30 29.50 6.61 4.60
C PHE A 30 28.50 7.73 4.94
N ALA A 31 28.97 8.84 5.50
CA ALA A 31 28.13 10.00 5.78
C ALA A 31 27.53 10.59 4.48
N ALA A 32 28.34 10.70 3.41
CA ALA A 32 27.85 11.15 2.11
C ALA A 32 26.77 10.21 1.54
N LEU A 33 26.96 8.89 1.64
CA LEU A 33 25.96 7.91 1.20
C LEU A 33 24.64 8.05 1.98
N LEU A 34 24.70 8.19 3.31
CA LEU A 34 23.53 8.39 4.15
C LEU A 34 22.78 9.69 3.80
N ILE A 35 23.50 10.78 3.53
CA ILE A 35 22.90 12.06 3.11
C ILE A 35 22.20 11.91 1.76
N THR A 36 22.86 11.29 0.77
CA THR A 36 22.23 11.09 -0.55
C THR A 36 20.99 10.22 -0.46
N TRP A 37 21.04 9.15 0.35
CA TRP A 37 19.90 8.26 0.57
C TRP A 37 18.75 8.98 1.29
N GLY A 38 19.04 9.71 2.37
CA GLY A 38 18.03 10.48 3.10
C GLY A 38 17.37 11.57 2.26
N PHE A 39 18.11 12.20 1.35
CA PHE A 39 17.56 13.21 0.44
C PHE A 39 16.60 12.62 -0.60
N GLN A 40 16.89 11.42 -1.11
CA GLN A 40 16.00 10.69 -2.01
C GLN A 40 14.72 10.24 -1.29
N GLU A 41 14.86 9.78 -0.05
CA GLU A 41 13.74 9.34 0.79
C GLU A 41 12.79 10.51 1.10
N GLN A 42 13.35 11.68 1.43
CA GLN A 42 12.59 12.88 1.74
C GLN A 42 11.80 13.42 0.54
N GLN A 43 12.37 13.38 -0.66
CA GLN A 43 11.69 13.91 -1.86
C GLN A 43 10.48 13.09 -2.31
N SER A 44 10.41 11.82 -1.90
CA SER A 44 9.32 10.90 -2.25
C SER A 44 8.34 10.69 -1.09
N SER A 45 8.36 11.58 -0.09
CA SER A 45 7.52 11.50 1.10
C SER A 45 6.59 12.72 1.21
N TYR A 46 5.36 12.49 1.65
CA TYR A 46 4.31 13.50 1.70
C TYR A 46 3.72 13.64 3.11
N ARG A 47 3.00 14.74 3.36
CA ARG A 47 2.47 15.03 4.70
C ARG A 47 1.24 14.21 5.03
N GLU A 48 0.43 13.91 4.02
CA GLU A 48 -0.83 13.19 4.16
C GLU A 48 -0.85 11.99 3.20
N PRO A 49 -1.49 10.87 3.56
CA PRO A 49 -1.46 9.65 2.74
C PRO A 49 -1.97 9.88 1.31
N HIS A 50 -3.08 10.59 1.16
CA HIS A 50 -3.69 10.85 -0.15
C HIS A 50 -2.79 11.70 -1.07
N GLN A 51 -1.95 12.56 -0.50
CA GLN A 51 -0.99 13.35 -1.29
C GLN A 51 0.09 12.46 -1.90
N ALA A 52 0.53 11.43 -1.16
CA ALA A 52 1.48 10.46 -1.68
C ALA A 52 0.89 9.66 -2.85
N ILE A 53 -0.40 9.32 -2.77
CA ILE A 53 -1.10 8.61 -3.84
C ILE A 53 -1.24 9.50 -5.08
N LEU A 54 -1.77 10.72 -4.91
CA LEU A 54 -2.04 11.65 -6.02
C LEU A 54 -0.78 12.22 -6.68
N ALA A 55 0.38 12.09 -6.03
CA ALA A 55 1.65 12.46 -6.63
C ALA A 55 2.12 11.48 -7.71
N GLU A 56 1.71 10.20 -7.62
CA GLU A 56 1.97 9.19 -8.64
C GLU A 56 0.96 9.28 -9.79
N ASP A 57 -0.31 9.54 -9.48
CA ASP A 57 -1.38 9.73 -10.46
C ASP A 57 -2.47 10.67 -9.90
N ASN A 58 -2.55 11.87 -10.47
CA ASN A 58 -3.40 12.95 -9.98
C ASN A 58 -4.86 12.85 -10.44
N ASP A 59 -5.17 11.91 -11.34
CA ASP A 59 -6.50 11.75 -11.94
C ASP A 59 -7.31 10.64 -11.21
N LEU A 60 -6.76 10.07 -10.14
CA LEU A 60 -7.41 9.04 -9.34
C LEU A 60 -8.55 9.60 -8.49
N VAL A 61 -9.68 8.90 -8.51
CA VAL A 61 -10.75 9.10 -7.54
C VAL A 61 -10.46 8.22 -6.33
N LEU A 62 -10.10 8.85 -5.20
CA LEU A 62 -9.72 8.13 -4.00
C LEU A 62 -10.92 7.75 -3.13
N ILE A 63 -10.92 6.52 -2.65
CA ILE A 63 -11.91 5.93 -1.74
C ILE A 63 -11.16 5.51 -0.47
N PRO A 64 -11.16 6.33 0.58
CA PRO A 64 -10.42 6.02 1.81
C PRO A 64 -11.08 4.84 2.53
N SER A 65 -10.28 3.86 2.96
CA SER A 65 -10.73 2.79 3.85
C SER A 65 -10.37 3.09 5.31
N TYR A 66 -9.09 2.95 5.67
CA TYR A 66 -8.60 3.21 7.01
C TYR A 66 -7.21 3.84 7.04
N ILE A 67 -6.87 4.44 8.17
CA ILE A 67 -5.52 4.86 8.55
C ILE A 67 -5.25 4.32 9.95
N MET A 68 -4.31 3.40 10.10
CA MET A 68 -3.99 2.76 11.37
C MET A 68 -2.52 2.34 11.43
N ASN A 69 -1.87 2.56 12.58
CA ASN A 69 -0.51 2.10 12.85
C ASN A 69 0.54 2.48 11.78
N GLY A 70 0.45 3.71 11.25
CA GLY A 70 1.36 4.19 10.21
C GLY A 70 1.12 3.55 8.83
N LYS A 71 -0.04 2.93 8.62
CA LYS A 71 -0.50 2.41 7.33
C LYS A 71 -1.82 3.05 6.94
N ALA A 72 -2.05 3.21 5.65
CA ALA A 72 -3.33 3.63 5.12
C ALA A 72 -3.72 2.82 3.89
N LEU A 73 -4.94 2.28 3.89
CA LEU A 73 -5.51 1.61 2.74
C LEU A 73 -6.42 2.57 2.00
N TYR A 74 -6.17 2.71 0.71
CA TYR A 74 -7.04 3.43 -0.22
C TYR A 74 -7.42 2.52 -1.38
N PHE A 75 -8.71 2.52 -1.68
CA PHE A 75 -9.19 2.09 -2.98
C PHE A 75 -9.26 3.29 -3.92
N PHE A 76 -9.30 3.06 -5.21
CA PHE A 76 -9.42 4.13 -6.18
C PHE A 76 -10.13 3.70 -7.45
N ILE A 77 -10.78 4.67 -8.11
CA ILE A 77 -11.22 4.53 -9.50
C ILE A 77 -10.21 5.24 -10.40
N LYS A 78 -9.73 4.53 -11.42
CA LYS A 78 -8.82 5.02 -12.45
C LYS A 78 -9.49 4.99 -13.82
N ASP A 79 -9.36 6.09 -14.55
CA ASP A 79 -9.91 6.27 -15.90
C ASP A 79 -11.44 5.99 -15.98
N GLY A 80 -12.15 6.17 -14.86
CA GLY A 80 -13.60 5.99 -14.74
C GLY A 80 -14.13 4.55 -14.83
N ASN A 81 -13.29 3.54 -15.07
CA ASN A 81 -13.74 2.15 -15.24
C ASN A 81 -12.78 1.08 -14.69
N ASN A 82 -11.71 1.48 -14.00
CA ASN A 82 -10.83 0.55 -13.30
C ASN A 82 -10.95 0.79 -11.82
N LEU A 83 -11.19 -0.28 -11.07
CA LEU A 83 -11.09 -0.26 -9.63
C LEU A 83 -9.68 -0.72 -9.26
N GLY A 84 -9.12 -0.14 -8.23
CA GLY A 84 -7.81 -0.53 -7.72
C GLY A 84 -7.65 -0.27 -6.24
N ALA A 85 -6.51 -0.71 -5.72
CA ALA A 85 -6.12 -0.55 -4.33
C ALA A 85 -4.63 -0.19 -4.23
N THR A 86 -4.30 0.55 -3.19
CA THR A 86 -2.93 0.84 -2.78
C THR A 86 -2.84 0.99 -1.28
N MET A 87 -1.71 0.53 -0.74
CA MET A 87 -1.30 0.76 0.65
C MET A 87 -0.31 1.92 0.68
N VAL A 88 -0.42 2.78 1.69
CA VAL A 88 0.49 3.90 1.94
C VAL A 88 1.12 3.71 3.31
N ASP A 89 2.44 3.76 3.38
CA ASP A 89 3.18 3.57 4.63
C ASP A 89 3.77 4.90 5.13
N GLU A 90 3.71 5.13 6.43
CA GLU A 90 4.33 6.26 7.12
C GLU A 90 5.80 5.94 7.43
N GLY A 91 6.71 6.70 6.82
CA GLY A 91 8.14 6.69 7.11
C GLY A 91 8.56 7.87 7.98
N ILE A 92 9.86 7.89 8.33
CA ILE A 92 10.46 8.97 9.15
C ILE A 92 10.37 10.37 8.51
N PHE A 93 10.12 10.45 7.20
CA PHE A 93 10.02 11.71 6.45
C PHE A 93 8.60 12.01 5.95
N GLY A 94 7.62 11.13 6.24
CA GLY A 94 6.23 11.26 5.79
C GLY A 94 5.70 9.99 5.12
N TRP A 95 4.55 10.13 4.48
CA TRP A 95 3.81 9.05 3.82
C TRP A 95 4.34 8.77 2.41
N LYS A 96 4.40 7.49 2.03
CA LYS A 96 4.83 7.04 0.70
C LYS A 96 3.84 6.03 0.16
N ALA A 97 3.40 6.22 -1.08
CA ALA A 97 2.53 5.27 -1.74
C ALA A 97 3.31 3.99 -2.06
N GLY A 98 2.67 2.86 -1.80
CA GLY A 98 3.18 1.55 -2.15
C GLY A 98 2.87 1.20 -3.59
N MET A 99 2.75 -0.09 -3.87
CA MET A 99 2.33 -0.57 -5.18
C MET A 99 0.88 -0.15 -5.46
N PHE A 100 0.58 0.10 -6.72
CA PHE A 100 -0.78 0.28 -7.21
C PHE A 100 -1.15 -0.96 -8.00
N THR A 101 -2.31 -1.55 -7.71
CA THR A 101 -2.89 -2.61 -8.52
C THR A 101 -4.30 -2.20 -8.89
N TRP A 102 -4.69 -2.43 -10.13
CA TRP A 102 -6.03 -2.15 -10.59
C TRP A 102 -6.39 -3.09 -11.73
N SER A 103 -7.70 -3.33 -11.87
CA SER A 103 -8.25 -4.00 -13.03
C SER A 103 -9.60 -3.38 -13.43
N PRO A 104 -10.06 -3.64 -14.66
CA PRO A 104 -11.38 -3.17 -15.10
C PRO A 104 -12.48 -3.69 -14.16
N ILE A 105 -13.44 -2.82 -13.83
CA ILE A 105 -14.60 -3.17 -12.99
C ILE A 105 -15.46 -4.27 -13.63
N GLY A 106 -15.39 -4.41 -14.96
CA GLY A 106 -16.28 -5.28 -15.72
C GLY A 106 -17.60 -4.57 -16.03
N ASN A 107 -18.65 -5.34 -16.35
CA ASN A 107 -19.96 -4.79 -16.59
C ASN A 107 -20.70 -4.63 -15.26
N ILE A 108 -21.09 -3.39 -14.92
CA ILE A 108 -21.81 -3.07 -13.67
C ILE A 108 -23.14 -3.84 -13.58
N GLU A 109 -23.74 -4.20 -14.71
CA GLU A 109 -24.97 -5.01 -14.76
C GLU A 109 -24.76 -6.45 -14.22
N ASP A 110 -23.53 -6.96 -14.23
CA ASP A 110 -23.20 -8.32 -13.79
C ASP A 110 -22.77 -8.39 -12.30
N LEU A 111 -22.87 -7.27 -11.56
CA LEU A 111 -22.49 -7.16 -10.14
C LEU A 111 -23.47 -7.85 -9.16
N ASP A 112 -24.53 -8.46 -9.67
CA ASP A 112 -25.44 -9.31 -8.88
C ASP A 112 -24.80 -10.68 -8.57
N GLU A 113 -23.69 -11.01 -9.24
CA GLU A 113 -22.83 -12.16 -8.97
C GLU A 113 -21.49 -11.67 -8.36
N ILE A 114 -20.76 -12.55 -7.66
CA ILE A 114 -19.40 -12.27 -7.17
C ILE A 114 -18.34 -12.24 -8.29
N SER A 115 -18.76 -11.95 -9.52
CA SER A 115 -17.85 -11.82 -10.63
C SER A 115 -17.07 -10.50 -10.50
N GLY A 116 -15.80 -10.49 -10.91
CA GLY A 116 -15.00 -9.25 -10.95
C GLY A 116 -14.31 -8.83 -9.65
N TYR A 117 -14.10 -9.76 -8.70
CA TYR A 117 -13.20 -9.49 -7.57
C TYR A 117 -11.76 -9.25 -8.04
N GLN A 118 -11.00 -8.52 -7.22
CA GLN A 118 -9.63 -8.12 -7.46
C GLN A 118 -8.75 -8.48 -6.27
N GLY A 119 -7.46 -8.71 -6.54
CA GLY A 119 -6.43 -8.91 -5.53
C GLY A 119 -5.43 -7.76 -5.50
N HIS A 120 -4.90 -7.45 -4.33
CA HIS A 120 -3.74 -6.58 -4.14
C HIS A 120 -2.70 -7.29 -3.26
N GLY A 121 -1.63 -7.76 -3.88
CA GLY A 121 -0.69 -8.67 -3.24
C GLY A 121 -1.38 -9.97 -2.77
N ASP A 122 -0.86 -10.55 -1.70
CA ASP A 122 -1.34 -11.86 -1.20
C ASP A 122 -2.35 -11.73 -0.03
N HIS A 123 -2.74 -10.51 0.35
CA HIS A 123 -3.46 -10.25 1.60
C HIS A 123 -4.74 -9.45 1.46
N LEU A 124 -5.02 -8.84 0.30
CA LEU A 124 -6.23 -8.03 0.11
C LEU A 124 -7.02 -8.53 -1.09
N VAL A 125 -8.29 -8.85 -0.87
CA VAL A 125 -9.27 -9.16 -1.92
C VAL A 125 -10.43 -8.18 -1.79
N TYR A 126 -10.91 -7.65 -2.91
CA TYR A 126 -11.92 -6.59 -2.93
C TYR A 126 -12.75 -6.61 -4.21
N GLY A 127 -13.90 -5.94 -4.18
CA GLY A 127 -14.77 -5.82 -5.34
C GLY A 127 -15.90 -4.83 -5.09
N LEU A 128 -16.79 -4.71 -6.07
CA LEU A 128 -18.03 -3.93 -5.95
C LEU A 128 -19.22 -4.87 -5.76
N ILE A 129 -20.26 -4.35 -5.11
CA ILE A 129 -21.56 -5.00 -4.95
C ILE A 129 -22.64 -3.92 -4.96
N ARG A 130 -23.88 -4.25 -5.34
CA ARG A 130 -24.99 -3.29 -5.27
C ARG A 130 -25.42 -3.02 -3.83
N ASP A 131 -25.73 -1.76 -3.55
CA ASP A 131 -26.31 -1.32 -2.29
C ASP A 131 -27.73 -1.86 -2.11
N GLY A 132 -28.08 -2.15 -0.86
CA GLY A 132 -29.40 -2.66 -0.51
C GLY A 132 -29.60 -4.14 -0.86
N ASP A 133 -28.59 -4.81 -1.40
CA ASP A 133 -28.64 -6.25 -1.57
C ASP A 133 -28.72 -6.90 -0.18
N GLU A 134 -29.66 -7.84 -0.02
CA GLU A 134 -29.81 -8.63 1.21
C GLU A 134 -28.64 -9.59 1.39
N ASN A 135 -27.59 -9.46 0.56
CA ASN A 135 -26.46 -10.33 0.47
C ASN A 135 -25.23 -9.76 1.20
N MET A 136 -24.34 -10.66 1.59
CA MET A 136 -23.09 -10.40 2.30
C MET A 136 -21.99 -11.22 1.65
N ILE A 137 -20.83 -10.61 1.46
CA ILE A 137 -19.64 -11.32 1.02
C ILE A 137 -18.94 -11.90 2.25
N THR A 138 -18.57 -13.18 2.15
CA THR A 138 -17.72 -13.83 3.15
C THR A 138 -16.55 -14.51 2.46
N ILE A 139 -15.39 -14.51 3.11
CA ILE A 139 -14.16 -15.15 2.63
C ILE A 139 -13.68 -16.10 3.71
N ASP A 140 -13.51 -17.38 3.35
CA ASP A 140 -13.24 -18.47 4.28
C ASP A 140 -14.19 -18.48 5.51
N GLY A 141 -15.45 -18.08 5.29
CA GLY A 141 -16.50 -17.98 6.31
C GLY A 141 -16.45 -16.73 7.19
N GLN A 142 -15.52 -15.80 6.96
CA GLN A 142 -15.44 -14.51 7.66
C GLN A 142 -16.10 -13.41 6.82
N PRO A 143 -16.88 -12.49 7.42
CA PRO A 143 -17.51 -11.40 6.68
C PRO A 143 -16.47 -10.41 6.15
N ALA A 144 -16.67 -9.96 4.91
CA ALA A 144 -15.92 -8.85 4.34
C ALA A 144 -16.41 -7.51 4.94
N ASP A 145 -15.51 -6.53 4.98
CA ASP A 145 -15.84 -5.15 5.29
C ASP A 145 -16.56 -4.50 4.09
N ILE A 146 -17.44 -3.53 4.39
CA ILE A 146 -18.24 -2.81 3.38
C ILE A 146 -18.02 -1.30 3.53
N LEU A 147 -17.72 -0.64 2.41
CA LEU A 147 -17.63 0.80 2.27
C LEU A 147 -18.71 1.29 1.30
N ASN A 148 -19.67 2.05 1.82
CA ASN A 148 -20.70 2.68 1.00
C ASN A 148 -20.09 3.82 0.17
N LEU A 149 -20.16 3.73 -1.16
CA LEU A 149 -19.55 4.72 -2.06
C LEU A 149 -20.33 6.06 -2.12
N GLU A 150 -21.56 6.11 -1.62
CA GLU A 150 -22.30 7.36 -1.42
C GLU A 150 -21.66 8.27 -0.36
N MET A 151 -20.65 7.80 0.38
CA MET A 151 -19.83 8.65 1.24
C MET A 151 -18.97 9.65 0.46
N LEU A 152 -18.74 9.40 -0.84
CA LEU A 152 -18.00 10.29 -1.72
C LEU A 152 -18.87 11.51 -2.12
N PRO A 153 -18.25 12.61 -2.61
CA PRO A 153 -19.00 13.73 -3.14
C PRO A 153 -19.95 13.27 -4.25
N GLN A 154 -21.21 13.72 -4.22
CA GLN A 154 -22.24 13.28 -5.19
C GLN A 154 -21.85 13.46 -6.66
N THR A 155 -21.03 14.47 -6.97
CA THR A 155 -20.51 14.68 -8.33
C THR A 155 -19.58 13.54 -8.73
N VAL A 156 -18.69 13.11 -7.82
CA VAL A 156 -17.77 11.99 -8.04
C VAL A 156 -18.56 10.70 -8.25
N VAL A 157 -19.57 10.44 -7.42
CA VAL A 157 -20.43 9.26 -7.54
C VAL A 157 -21.06 9.20 -8.92
N LYS A 158 -21.70 10.30 -9.35
CA LYS A 158 -22.37 10.39 -10.65
C LYS A 158 -21.43 10.28 -11.84
N ASP A 159 -20.32 11.01 -11.80
CA ASP A 159 -19.38 11.07 -12.93
C ASP A 159 -18.68 9.73 -13.16
N ASN A 160 -18.66 8.85 -12.14
CA ASN A 160 -18.04 7.52 -12.20
C ASN A 160 -19.08 6.36 -12.16
N ASN A 161 -20.38 6.65 -12.27
CA ASN A 161 -21.46 5.66 -12.21
C ASN A 161 -21.40 4.75 -10.97
N LEU A 162 -21.11 5.33 -9.80
CA LEU A 162 -20.98 4.62 -8.53
C LEU A 162 -22.29 4.61 -7.73
N GLU A 163 -23.40 5.08 -8.28
CA GLU A 163 -24.68 5.14 -7.58
C GLU A 163 -25.19 3.75 -7.19
N GLY A 164 -25.58 3.61 -5.92
CA GLY A 164 -26.11 2.36 -5.39
C GLY A 164 -25.09 1.22 -5.44
N LEU A 165 -23.79 1.53 -5.34
CA LEU A 165 -22.72 0.56 -5.23
C LEU A 165 -21.99 0.74 -3.89
N SER A 166 -21.63 -0.39 -3.30
CA SER A 166 -20.68 -0.50 -2.20
C SER A 166 -19.41 -1.18 -2.68
N LEU A 167 -18.29 -0.78 -2.09
CA LEU A 167 -17.06 -1.55 -2.16
C LEU A 167 -17.03 -2.53 -1.00
N TRP A 168 -16.73 -3.79 -1.28
CA TRP A 168 -16.42 -4.78 -0.26
C TRP A 168 -14.93 -5.11 -0.30
N TYR A 169 -14.35 -5.41 0.85
CA TYR A 169 -12.97 -5.88 0.91
C TYR A 169 -12.73 -6.79 2.10
N PHE A 170 -11.68 -7.59 1.99
CA PHE A 170 -11.20 -8.44 3.07
C PHE A 170 -9.70 -8.42 3.08
N GLU A 171 -9.14 -8.06 4.23
CA GLU A 171 -7.71 -8.05 4.46
C GLU A 171 -7.34 -9.20 5.41
N LYS A 172 -6.41 -10.04 4.97
CA LYS A 172 -5.92 -11.17 5.73
C LYS A 172 -4.80 -10.74 6.68
N GLU A 173 -4.96 -11.02 7.96
CA GLU A 173 -3.95 -10.69 8.98
C GLU A 173 -2.73 -11.64 8.97
N GLU A 174 -2.92 -12.92 8.62
CA GLU A 174 -1.90 -13.96 8.70
C GLU A 174 -1.56 -14.58 7.34
N ALA A 175 -0.33 -15.10 7.20
CA ALA A 175 0.11 -15.78 6.00
C ALA A 175 -0.69 -17.08 5.75
N GLY A 176 -1.28 -17.20 4.57
CA GLY A 176 -1.95 -18.41 4.10
C GLY A 176 -2.75 -18.14 2.83
N GLU A 177 -3.15 -19.19 2.12
CA GLU A 177 -4.01 -19.08 0.95
C GLU A 177 -5.44 -18.75 1.38
N LEU A 178 -6.06 -17.76 0.71
CA LEU A 178 -7.51 -17.59 0.74
C LEU A 178 -8.11 -18.67 -0.17
N LYS A 179 -9.19 -19.31 0.24
CA LYS A 179 -9.69 -20.50 -0.49
C LYS A 179 -11.01 -20.24 -1.16
N GLU A 180 -11.96 -19.70 -0.40
CA GLU A 180 -13.35 -19.62 -0.84
C GLU A 180 -13.90 -18.23 -0.58
N LEU A 181 -14.55 -17.68 -1.61
CA LEU A 181 -15.34 -16.47 -1.55
C LEU A 181 -16.80 -16.86 -1.77
N ASN A 182 -17.66 -16.51 -0.81
CA ASN A 182 -19.09 -16.83 -0.83
C ASN A 182 -19.97 -15.58 -0.81
N LEU A 183 -21.05 -15.60 -1.60
CA LEU A 183 -22.17 -14.67 -1.51
C LEU A 183 -23.23 -15.34 -0.65
N VAL A 184 -23.61 -14.68 0.43
CA VAL A 184 -24.48 -15.24 1.45
C VAL A 184 -25.66 -14.32 1.66
N GLN A 185 -26.88 -14.85 1.68
CA GLN A 185 -28.03 -14.07 2.08
C GLN A 185 -27.94 -13.77 3.58
N ARG A 186 -27.93 -12.49 3.94
CA ARG A 186 -27.64 -11.97 5.28
C ARG A 186 -28.62 -12.47 6.34
N ASP A 187 -29.89 -12.60 6.00
CA ASP A 187 -30.94 -12.98 6.96
C ASP A 187 -31.00 -14.49 7.23
N THR A 188 -30.73 -15.31 6.23
CA THR A 188 -30.87 -16.78 6.30
C THR A 188 -29.54 -17.49 6.50
N GLY A 189 -28.43 -16.85 6.12
CA GLY A 189 -27.12 -17.49 6.02
C GLY A 189 -27.00 -18.46 4.84
N GLU A 190 -27.97 -18.44 3.91
CA GLU A 190 -27.94 -19.29 2.72
C GLU A 190 -26.82 -18.85 1.77
N VAL A 191 -25.98 -19.79 1.37
CA VAL A 191 -24.92 -19.56 0.38
C VAL A 191 -25.55 -19.56 -1.01
N LEU A 192 -25.52 -18.40 -1.67
CA LEU A 192 -26.08 -18.18 -3.00
C LEU A 192 -25.06 -18.51 -4.10
N GLN A 193 -23.78 -18.23 -3.86
CA GLN A 193 -22.69 -18.47 -4.80
C GLN A 193 -21.39 -18.74 -4.06
N VAL A 194 -20.53 -19.58 -4.66
CA VAL A 194 -19.19 -19.94 -4.17
C VAL A 194 -18.20 -19.76 -5.31
N VAL A 195 -17.04 -19.18 -5.01
CA VAL A 195 -15.92 -18.99 -5.93
C VAL A 195 -14.63 -19.45 -5.25
N ASP A 196 -13.90 -20.35 -5.89
CA ASP A 196 -12.56 -20.76 -5.46
C ASP A 196 -11.54 -19.66 -5.81
N LEU A 197 -10.68 -19.30 -4.85
CA LEU A 197 -9.64 -18.27 -4.97
C LEU A 197 -8.27 -18.85 -5.32
#